data_AF-A0A969GE71-F1
#
_entry.id   AF-A0A969GE71-F1
#
_cell.length_a   1.000
_cell.length_b   1.000
_cell.length_c   1.000
_cell.angle_alpha   90.00
_cell.angle_beta   90.00
_cell.angle_gamma   90.00
#
_symmetry.space_group_name_H-M   'P 1'
#
loop_
_entity.id
_entity.type
_entity.pdbx_description
1 polymer ?
#
loop_
_entity_poly.entity_id
_entity_poly.type
_entity_poly.pdbx_seq_one_letter_code
_entity_poly.pdbx_strand_id
1 'polypeptide(L)'
;MNTPQPLLELTRGKMVESRHFGSIAVVDSTGKLLHSYGDPNVVAFLRSSAKPFQALPFVEQGGVEHYGFTQAELSISCASHETGQLHLDLVHSLQVKIGIQEQHLQCGTHLPSDAKKLREVIQKDIKPTANFNNCSGKHTMMLGFAKMRGLPLENYLDIKHPIQADIYNAISEMCMIDKDKIQLGIDGCSAINFAMPLYNAAFGMA
;
A
#
# COMPACT_ATOMS: atom_id res chain seq x y z
N MET A 1 -15.34 -26.73 -1.70
CA MET A 1 -14.32 -25.66 -1.78
C MET A 1 -14.37 -25.16 -3.20
N ASN A 2 -14.64 -23.88 -3.44
CA ASN A 2 -14.62 -23.36 -4.80
C ASN A 2 -13.17 -23.30 -5.27
N THR A 3 -12.85 -24.10 -6.28
CA THR A 3 -11.50 -24.20 -6.84
C THR A 3 -11.18 -22.91 -7.61
N PRO A 4 -9.95 -22.36 -7.50
CA PRO A 4 -9.50 -21.26 -8.36
C PRO A 4 -9.82 -21.56 -9.83
N GLN A 5 -10.31 -20.56 -10.55
CA GLN A 5 -10.71 -20.68 -11.95
C GLN A 5 -9.68 -19.99 -12.86
N PRO A 6 -9.46 -20.46 -14.09
CA PRO A 6 -8.52 -19.82 -15.01
C PRO A 6 -9.02 -18.42 -15.37
N LEU A 7 -8.28 -17.39 -14.95
CA LEU A 7 -8.55 -15.98 -15.27
C LEU A 7 -7.94 -15.56 -16.60
N LEU A 8 -6.81 -16.18 -16.97
CA LEU A 8 -6.06 -15.87 -18.17
C LEU A 8 -5.48 -17.16 -18.75
N GLU A 9 -5.62 -17.32 -20.06
CA GLU A 9 -4.94 -18.36 -20.84
C GLU A 9 -3.99 -17.68 -21.83
N LEU A 10 -2.71 -18.08 -21.80
CA LEU A 10 -1.74 -17.72 -22.83
C LEU A 10 -1.70 -18.85 -23.86
N THR A 11 -1.90 -18.51 -25.13
CA THR A 11 -1.96 -19.48 -26.23
C THR A 11 -0.75 -19.34 -27.16
N ARG A 12 -0.34 -20.48 -27.74
CA ARG A 12 0.60 -20.53 -28.86
C ARG A 12 -0.12 -21.22 -30.03
N GLY A 13 -0.52 -20.41 -31.00
CA GLY A 13 -1.44 -20.87 -32.05
C GLY A 13 -2.79 -21.25 -31.44
N LYS A 14 -3.25 -22.48 -31.69
CA LYS A 14 -4.54 -22.98 -31.17
C LYS A 14 -4.43 -23.69 -29.81
N MET A 15 -3.22 -23.88 -29.28
CA MET A 15 -3.02 -24.58 -28.01
C MET A 15 -2.83 -23.59 -26.86
N VAL A 16 -3.47 -23.89 -25.72
CA VAL A 16 -3.23 -23.21 -24.45
C VAL A 16 -1.88 -23.68 -23.91
N GLU A 17 -0.93 -22.75 -23.80
CA GLU A 17 0.44 -22.99 -23.33
C GLU A 17 0.55 -22.76 -21.82
N SER A 18 -0.18 -21.78 -21.27
CA SER A 18 -0.21 -21.51 -19.82
C SER A 18 -1.60 -21.08 -19.37
N ARG A 19 -1.97 -21.46 -18.13
CA ARG A 19 -3.19 -21.04 -17.45
C ARG A 19 -2.84 -20.35 -16.14
N HIS A 20 -3.40 -19.18 -15.91
CA HIS A 20 -3.26 -18.43 -14.66
C HIS A 20 -4.59 -18.47 -13.92
N PHE A 21 -4.60 -19.12 -12.77
CA PHE A 21 -5.78 -19.25 -11.94
C PHE A 21 -5.88 -18.11 -10.94
N GLY A 22 -7.11 -17.73 -10.59
CA GLY A 22 -7.34 -16.74 -9.56
C GLY A 22 -8.81 -16.65 -9.18
N SER A 23 -9.14 -15.59 -8.46
CA SER A 23 -10.51 -15.29 -8.04
C SER A 23 -10.76 -13.79 -8.05
N ILE A 24 -12.02 -13.40 -8.24
CA ILE A 24 -12.49 -12.03 -8.37
C ILE A 24 -13.73 -11.88 -7.49
N ALA A 25 -13.82 -10.77 -6.76
CA ALA A 25 -15.02 -10.33 -6.06
C ALA A 25 -15.30 -8.88 -6.43
N VAL A 26 -16.55 -8.56 -6.76
CA VAL A 26 -17.05 -7.21 -7.03
C VAL A 26 -18.19 -6.94 -6.06
N VAL A 27 -18.00 -5.99 -5.17
CA VAL A 27 -18.93 -5.69 -4.07
C VAL A 27 -19.34 -4.22 -4.17
N ASP A 28 -20.61 -3.91 -3.89
CA ASP A 28 -21.07 -2.52 -3.77
C ASP A 28 -20.98 -2.00 -2.33
N SER A 29 -21.23 -0.70 -2.14
CA SER A 29 -21.15 -0.03 -0.84
C SER A 29 -22.19 -0.51 0.19
N THR A 30 -23.13 -1.37 -0.19
CA THR A 30 -24.07 -2.03 0.74
C THR A 30 -23.56 -3.38 1.23
N GLY A 31 -22.40 -3.83 0.73
CA GLY A 31 -21.85 -5.16 0.98
C GLY A 31 -22.44 -6.24 0.06
N LYS A 32 -23.23 -5.87 -0.96
CA LYS A 32 -23.77 -6.87 -1.87
C LYS A 32 -22.70 -7.30 -2.86
N LEU A 33 -22.41 -8.61 -2.90
CA LEU A 33 -21.58 -9.21 -3.94
C LEU A 33 -22.34 -9.14 -5.28
N LEU A 34 -21.93 -8.22 -6.16
CA LEU A 34 -22.52 -8.01 -7.48
C LEU A 34 -22.07 -9.11 -8.45
N HIS A 35 -20.77 -9.41 -8.47
CA HIS A 35 -20.17 -10.40 -9.34
C HIS A 35 -18.99 -11.10 -8.66
N SER A 36 -18.75 -12.35 -9.05
CA SER A 36 -17.55 -13.08 -8.64
C SER A 36 -17.13 -14.08 -9.71
N TYR A 37 -15.84 -14.40 -9.74
CA TYR A 37 -15.29 -15.48 -10.54
C TYR A 37 -14.29 -16.26 -9.69
N GLY A 38 -14.37 -17.60 -9.65
CA GLY A 38 -13.63 -18.39 -8.66
C GLY A 38 -14.23 -18.28 -7.25
N ASP A 39 -13.38 -18.29 -6.21
CA ASP A 39 -13.80 -18.18 -4.82
C ASP A 39 -13.62 -16.74 -4.29
N PRO A 40 -14.70 -15.95 -4.12
CA PRO A 40 -14.59 -14.61 -3.55
C PRO A 40 -14.13 -14.61 -2.09
N ASN A 41 -14.13 -15.76 -1.42
CA ASN A 41 -13.70 -15.88 -0.03
C ASN A 41 -12.23 -16.33 0.10
N VAL A 42 -11.51 -16.49 -1.01
CA VAL A 42 -10.08 -16.82 -0.94
C VAL A 42 -9.34 -15.73 -0.17
N VAL A 43 -8.53 -16.16 0.80
CA VAL A 43 -7.71 -15.25 1.61
C VAL A 43 -6.47 -14.88 0.83
N ALA A 44 -6.25 -13.58 0.64
CA ALA A 44 -5.07 -13.04 -0.04
C ALA A 44 -4.56 -11.78 0.67
N PHE A 45 -3.25 -11.56 0.62
CA PHE A 45 -2.66 -10.31 1.08
C PHE A 45 -3.03 -9.16 0.15
N LEU A 46 -3.53 -8.05 0.70
CA LEU A 46 -3.82 -6.82 -0.05
C LEU A 46 -2.53 -6.22 -0.65
N ARG A 47 -1.41 -6.36 0.06
CA ARG A 47 -0.14 -5.70 -0.32
C ARG A 47 -0.37 -4.20 -0.51
N SER A 48 0.08 -3.65 -1.63
CA SER A 48 -0.02 -2.23 -1.95
C SER A 48 -1.44 -1.72 -2.14
N SER A 49 -2.46 -2.57 -2.30
CA SER A 49 -3.85 -2.07 -2.30
C SER A 49 -4.31 -1.62 -0.91
N ALA A 50 -3.60 -1.97 0.17
CA ALA A 50 -3.97 -1.57 1.52
C ALA A 50 -3.66 -0.10 1.84
N LYS A 51 -2.84 0.59 1.02
CA LYS A 51 -2.31 1.92 1.34
C LYS A 51 -3.37 2.98 1.66
N PRO A 52 -4.52 3.08 0.95
CA PRO A 52 -5.57 4.03 1.31
C PRO A 52 -6.11 3.79 2.72
N PHE A 53 -6.33 2.53 3.12
CA PHE A 53 -6.74 2.20 4.49
C PHE A 53 -5.66 2.53 5.52
N GLN A 54 -4.39 2.35 5.16
CA GLN A 54 -3.26 2.73 6.02
C GLN A 54 -3.14 4.26 6.20
N ALA A 55 -3.61 5.05 5.24
CA ALA A 55 -3.63 6.50 5.31
C ALA A 55 -4.87 7.06 6.03
N LEU A 56 -5.98 6.31 6.03
CA LEU A 56 -7.26 6.74 6.59
C LEU A 56 -7.16 7.34 8.00
N PRO A 57 -6.56 6.68 9.02
CA PRO A 57 -6.51 7.25 10.37
C PRO A 57 -5.65 8.52 10.46
N PHE A 58 -4.65 8.69 9.60
CA PHE A 58 -3.88 9.94 9.51
C PHE A 58 -4.76 11.07 8.97
N VAL A 59 -5.58 10.80 7.95
CA VAL A 59 -6.51 11.78 7.37
C VAL A 59 -7.60 12.15 8.38
N GLU A 60 -8.24 11.15 9.01
CA GLU A 60 -9.33 11.37 9.97
C GLU A 60 -8.88 12.14 11.22
N GLN A 61 -7.61 12.01 11.61
CA GLN A 61 -7.02 12.76 12.72
C GLN A 61 -6.46 14.13 12.29
N GLY A 62 -6.80 14.60 11.09
CA GLY A 62 -6.45 15.94 10.60
C GLY A 62 -5.00 16.08 10.15
N GLY A 63 -4.31 14.98 9.83
CA GLY A 63 -2.90 15.00 9.43
C GLY A 63 -2.66 15.75 8.12
N VAL A 64 -3.60 15.69 7.19
CA VAL A 64 -3.54 16.41 5.90
C VAL A 64 -3.55 17.92 6.14
N GLU A 65 -4.45 18.41 6.98
CA GLU A 65 -4.59 19.82 7.34
C GLU A 65 -3.42 20.28 8.20
N HIS A 66 -3.00 19.46 9.18
CA HIS A 66 -1.90 19.76 10.09
C HIS A 66 -0.59 20.04 9.35
N TYR A 67 -0.28 19.25 8.33
CA TYR A 67 0.94 19.42 7.53
C TYR A 67 0.72 20.19 6.21
N GLY A 68 -0.53 20.54 5.88
CA GLY A 68 -0.87 21.21 4.63
C GLY A 68 -0.56 20.36 3.38
N PHE A 69 -0.93 19.08 3.40
CA PHE A 69 -0.76 18.20 2.24
C PHE A 69 -1.68 18.63 1.09
N THR A 70 -1.12 18.70 -0.11
CA THR A 70 -1.87 18.84 -1.35
C THR A 70 -2.50 17.50 -1.75
N GLN A 71 -3.45 17.53 -2.68
CA GLN A 71 -4.04 16.29 -3.23
C GLN A 71 -2.99 15.37 -3.87
N ALA A 72 -1.95 15.91 -4.51
CA ALA A 72 -0.87 15.12 -5.11
C ALA A 72 -0.01 14.41 -4.04
N GLU A 73 0.26 15.09 -2.94
CA GLU A 73 1.01 14.55 -1.79
C GLU A 73 0.21 13.50 -1.01
N LEU A 74 -1.10 13.71 -0.85
CA LEU A 74 -2.00 12.69 -0.32
C LEU A 74 -2.05 11.47 -1.27
N SER A 75 -2.14 11.70 -2.58
CA SER A 75 -2.19 10.62 -3.58
C SER A 75 -0.94 9.73 -3.54
N ILE A 76 0.26 10.31 -3.48
CA ILE A 76 1.50 9.51 -3.38
C ILE A 76 1.63 8.77 -2.05
N SER A 77 0.98 9.24 -0.99
CA SER A 77 0.90 8.53 0.30
C SER A 77 0.01 7.27 0.22
N CYS A 78 -0.97 7.27 -0.70
CA CYS A 78 -1.92 6.18 -0.93
C CYS A 78 -1.55 5.25 -2.11
N ALA A 79 -0.43 5.51 -2.81
CA ALA A 79 -0.07 4.81 -4.05
C ALA A 79 1.31 4.14 -4.00
N SER A 80 1.58 3.31 -5.00
CA SER A 80 2.94 2.85 -5.32
C SER A 80 3.50 3.72 -6.44
N HIS A 81 4.61 4.43 -6.21
CA HIS A 81 5.21 5.25 -7.25
C HIS A 81 6.29 4.52 -8.04
N GLU A 82 6.52 4.93 -9.28
CA GLU A 82 7.55 4.34 -10.16
C GLU A 82 8.91 5.01 -10.05
N THR A 83 9.05 5.97 -9.12
CA THR A 83 10.32 6.68 -8.86
C THR A 83 10.70 7.65 -9.98
N GLY A 84 9.75 8.05 -10.82
CA GLY A 84 9.89 9.21 -11.71
C GLY A 84 10.17 10.50 -10.93
N GLN A 85 10.75 11.51 -11.60
CA GLN A 85 11.19 12.75 -10.96
C GLN A 85 10.06 13.45 -10.18
N LEU A 86 8.86 13.55 -10.78
CA LEU A 86 7.67 14.11 -10.11
C LEU A 86 7.35 13.39 -8.78
N HIS A 87 7.49 12.07 -8.74
CA HIS A 87 7.24 11.30 -7.52
C HIS A 87 8.28 11.59 -6.44
N LEU A 88 9.56 11.64 -6.82
CA LEU A 88 10.64 11.99 -5.89
C LEU A 88 10.47 13.41 -5.32
N ASP A 89 10.06 14.37 -6.15
CA ASP A 89 9.81 15.74 -5.73
C ASP A 89 8.64 15.80 -4.73
N LEU A 90 7.57 15.02 -4.95
CA LEU A 90 6.44 14.92 -4.01
C LEU A 90 6.83 14.28 -2.69
N VAL A 91 7.59 13.18 -2.69
CA VAL A 91 8.08 12.54 -1.44
C VAL A 91 8.99 13.48 -0.67
N HIS A 92 9.89 14.18 -1.37
CA HIS A 92 10.73 15.20 -0.74
C HIS A 92 9.89 16.35 -0.14
N SER A 93 8.89 16.85 -0.87
CA SER A 93 7.98 17.89 -0.36
C SER A 93 7.26 17.46 0.92
N LEU A 94 6.74 16.23 0.95
CA LEU A 94 6.15 15.62 2.15
C LEU A 94 7.13 15.60 3.32
N GLN A 95 8.36 15.13 3.09
CA GLN A 95 9.41 15.05 4.12
C GLN A 95 9.75 16.43 4.70
N VAL A 96 9.82 17.46 3.85
CA VAL A 96 10.05 18.85 4.27
C VAL A 96 8.89 19.35 5.14
N LYS A 97 7.63 19.16 4.70
CA LYS A 97 6.44 19.59 5.46
C LYS A 97 6.33 18.92 6.82
N ILE A 98 6.61 17.61 6.87
CA ILE A 98 6.59 16.84 8.11
C ILE A 98 7.82 17.18 8.96
N GLY A 99 8.93 17.59 8.35
CA GLY A 99 10.21 17.83 8.99
C GLY A 99 10.94 16.53 9.38
N ILE A 100 10.88 15.52 8.53
CA ILE A 100 11.67 14.28 8.69
C ILE A 100 12.74 14.20 7.60
N GLN A 101 13.73 13.36 7.85
CA GLN A 101 14.78 13.04 6.88
C GLN A 101 14.57 11.64 6.30
N GLU A 102 15.09 11.41 5.10
CA GLU A 102 15.04 10.13 4.39
C GLU A 102 15.56 8.94 5.23
N GLN A 103 16.55 9.16 6.10
CA GLN A 103 17.11 8.11 6.96
C GLN A 103 16.14 7.50 7.98
N HIS A 104 14.99 8.16 8.25
CA HIS A 104 13.95 7.59 9.10
C HIS A 104 13.10 6.54 8.37
N LEU A 105 13.17 6.49 7.02
CA LEU A 105 12.43 5.50 6.24
C LEU A 105 13.02 4.10 6.45
N GLN A 106 12.14 3.14 6.65
CA GLN A 106 12.48 1.73 6.91
C GLN A 106 12.01 0.80 5.77
N CYS A 107 11.75 1.38 4.60
CA CYS A 107 11.24 0.65 3.44
C CYS A 107 12.33 -0.03 2.59
N GLY A 108 13.61 0.23 2.85
CA GLY A 108 14.70 -0.23 1.98
C GLY A 108 14.74 0.55 0.67
N THR A 109 15.37 0.01 -0.37
CA THR A 109 15.63 0.73 -1.63
C THR A 109 15.24 -0.12 -2.83
N HIS A 110 14.71 0.49 -3.90
CA HIS A 110 14.45 -0.18 -5.18
C HIS A 110 15.15 0.55 -6.33
N LEU A 111 15.35 -0.14 -7.45
CA LEU A 111 15.62 0.54 -8.72
C LEU A 111 14.33 1.20 -9.24
N PRO A 112 14.43 2.34 -9.96
CA PRO A 112 13.25 2.96 -10.56
C PRO A 112 12.54 2.03 -11.55
N SER A 113 11.20 2.03 -11.52
CA SER A 113 10.39 1.41 -12.58
C SER A 113 10.16 2.37 -13.74
N ASP A 114 10.25 3.69 -13.50
CA ASP A 114 10.25 4.71 -14.55
C ASP A 114 11.48 4.52 -15.47
N ALA A 115 11.22 4.26 -16.74
CA ALA A 115 12.27 3.91 -17.70
C ALA A 115 13.27 5.05 -17.95
N LYS A 116 12.86 6.32 -17.83
CA LYS A 116 13.77 7.46 -18.00
C LYS A 116 14.70 7.57 -16.79
N LYS A 117 14.15 7.47 -15.58
CA LYS A 117 14.91 7.52 -14.33
C LYS A 117 15.84 6.34 -14.19
N LEU A 118 15.41 5.14 -14.56
CA LEU A 118 16.26 3.95 -14.55
C LEU A 118 17.49 4.12 -15.44
N ARG A 119 17.32 4.64 -16.66
CA ARG A 119 18.45 4.94 -17.55
C ARG A 119 19.40 5.97 -16.94
N GLU A 120 18.86 7.04 -16.35
CA GLU A 120 19.67 8.06 -15.67
C GLU A 120 20.49 7.44 -14.54
N VAL A 121 19.86 6.63 -13.70
CA VAL A 121 20.48 5.96 -12.54
C VAL A 121 21.64 5.07 -12.99
N ILE A 122 21.44 4.28 -14.04
CA ILE A 122 22.48 3.41 -14.60
C ILE A 122 23.62 4.22 -15.22
N GLN A 123 23.30 5.23 -16.06
CA GLN A 123 24.30 6.02 -16.77
C GLN A 123 25.19 6.85 -15.85
N LYS A 124 24.64 7.31 -14.73
CA LYS A 124 25.33 8.17 -13.75
C LYS A 124 25.83 7.41 -12.52
N ASP A 125 25.67 6.08 -12.49
CA ASP A 125 26.00 5.23 -11.33
C ASP A 125 25.41 5.76 -10.01
N ILE A 126 24.15 6.22 -10.05
CA ILE A 126 23.46 6.76 -8.88
C ILE A 126 23.06 5.60 -7.97
N LYS A 127 23.52 5.63 -6.71
CA LYS A 127 23.09 4.65 -5.72
C LYS A 127 21.62 4.88 -5.32
N PRO A 128 20.73 3.88 -5.43
CA PRO A 128 19.35 4.00 -4.95
C PRO A 128 19.28 4.29 -3.46
N THR A 129 18.31 5.11 -3.07
CA THR A 129 18.06 5.53 -1.70
C THR A 129 16.67 5.08 -1.24
N ALA A 130 16.27 5.37 0.01
CA ALA A 130 14.98 4.93 0.52
C ALA A 130 13.79 5.60 -0.20
N ASN A 131 13.98 6.83 -0.68
CA ASN A 131 13.03 7.55 -1.52
C ASN A 131 12.79 6.85 -2.87
N PHE A 132 13.70 5.97 -3.31
CA PHE A 132 13.51 5.21 -4.53
C PHE A 132 12.57 4.01 -4.32
N ASN A 133 12.29 3.64 -3.08
CA ASN A 133 11.30 2.62 -2.79
C ASN A 133 9.90 3.13 -3.16
N ASN A 134 9.15 2.34 -3.93
CA ASN A 134 7.81 2.69 -4.38
C ASN A 134 6.78 2.92 -3.25
N CYS A 135 7.10 2.54 -2.00
CA CYS A 135 6.29 2.77 -0.82
C CYS A 135 6.74 3.99 0.01
N SER A 136 7.78 4.71 -0.40
CA SER A 136 8.38 5.79 0.41
C SER A 136 7.39 6.92 0.75
N GLY A 137 6.42 7.20 -0.12
CA GLY A 137 5.31 8.13 0.16
C GLY A 137 4.47 7.70 1.37
N LYS A 138 3.98 6.45 1.40
CA LYS A 138 3.25 5.89 2.55
C LYS A 138 4.10 5.93 3.82
N HIS A 139 5.36 5.52 3.75
CA HIS A 139 6.24 5.51 4.93
C HIS A 139 6.47 6.92 5.47
N THR A 140 6.64 7.90 4.59
CA THR A 140 6.72 9.32 4.94
C THR A 140 5.46 9.78 5.66
N MET A 141 4.27 9.40 5.19
CA MET A 141 3.00 9.70 5.86
C MET A 141 2.89 9.00 7.23
N MET A 142 3.26 7.72 7.36
CA MET A 142 3.26 7.02 8.65
C MET A 142 4.17 7.69 9.68
N LEU A 143 5.35 8.15 9.26
CA LEU A 143 6.25 8.94 10.10
C LEU A 143 5.65 10.30 10.47
N GLY A 144 4.95 10.96 9.55
CA GLY A 144 4.17 12.16 9.85
C GLY A 144 3.10 11.90 10.89
N PHE A 145 2.39 10.78 10.78
CA PHE A 145 1.37 10.39 11.75
C PHE A 145 1.95 10.12 13.14
N ALA A 146 3.10 9.46 13.22
CA ALA A 146 3.82 9.29 14.48
C ALA A 146 4.27 10.65 15.04
N LYS A 147 4.86 11.50 14.20
CA LYS A 147 5.44 12.78 14.59
C LYS A 147 4.40 13.78 15.11
N MET A 148 3.26 13.93 14.45
CA MET A 148 2.20 14.86 14.92
C MET A 148 1.64 14.48 16.29
N ARG A 149 1.83 13.22 16.71
CA ARG A 149 1.41 12.68 18.00
C ARG A 149 2.54 12.56 19.03
N GLY A 150 3.75 13.01 18.69
CA GLY A 150 4.92 12.88 19.56
C GLY A 150 5.35 11.44 19.83
N LEU A 151 5.06 10.51 18.91
CA LEU A 151 5.42 9.10 19.02
C LEU A 151 6.83 8.83 18.44
N PRO A 152 7.50 7.75 18.87
CA PRO A 152 8.83 7.41 18.36
C PRO A 152 8.82 7.14 16.85
N LEU A 153 9.89 7.56 16.17
CA LEU A 153 10.01 7.40 14.71
C LEU A 153 10.78 6.13 14.33
N GLU A 154 11.48 5.53 15.29
CA GLU A 154 12.42 4.43 15.05
C GLU A 154 11.73 3.07 14.97
N ASN A 155 10.48 2.98 15.43
CA ASN A 155 9.72 1.73 15.48
C ASN A 155 8.27 1.89 14.96
N TYR A 156 8.02 2.88 14.09
CA TYR A 156 6.68 3.14 13.55
C TYR A 156 6.05 1.96 12.79
N LEU A 157 6.84 0.96 12.38
CA LEU A 157 6.39 -0.28 11.73
C LEU A 157 6.06 -1.42 12.70
N ASP A 158 6.39 -1.29 13.99
CA ASP A 158 6.06 -2.29 15.00
C ASP A 158 4.54 -2.38 15.16
N ILE A 159 3.98 -3.60 15.18
CA ILE A 159 2.55 -3.85 15.39
C ILE A 159 2.02 -3.26 16.70
N LYS A 160 2.89 -3.09 17.69
CA LYS A 160 2.55 -2.45 18.98
C LYS A 160 2.62 -0.92 18.93
N HIS A 161 3.14 -0.34 17.85
CA HIS A 161 3.19 1.11 17.70
C HIS A 161 1.76 1.68 17.58
N PRO A 162 1.42 2.78 18.27
CA PRO A 162 0.05 3.29 18.28
C PRO A 162 -0.53 3.56 16.89
N ILE A 163 0.26 4.08 15.95
CA ILE A 163 -0.21 4.30 14.57
C ILE A 163 -0.59 2.99 13.86
N GLN A 164 0.10 1.88 14.15
CA GLN A 164 -0.22 0.58 13.54
C GLN A 164 -1.48 -0.01 14.15
N ALA A 165 -1.74 0.24 15.44
CA ALA A 165 -3.02 -0.10 16.06
C ALA A 165 -4.19 0.65 15.41
N ASP A 166 -4.01 1.95 15.11
CA ASP A 166 -5.02 2.77 14.42
C ASP A 166 -5.25 2.31 12.98
N ILE A 167 -4.17 2.01 12.24
CA ILE A 167 -4.26 1.42 10.89
C ILE A 167 -4.99 0.07 10.93
N TYR A 168 -4.71 -0.74 11.94
CA TYR A 168 -5.35 -2.04 12.06
C TYR A 168 -6.84 -1.93 12.42
N ASN A 169 -7.23 -0.94 13.23
CA ASN A 169 -8.64 -0.58 13.46
C ASN A 169 -9.31 -0.19 12.14
N ALA A 170 -8.74 0.78 11.42
CA ALA A 170 -9.29 1.29 10.17
C ALA A 170 -9.50 0.17 9.14
N ILE A 171 -8.55 -0.75 9.00
CA ILE A 171 -8.68 -1.89 8.08
C ILE A 171 -9.79 -2.86 8.51
N SER A 172 -9.89 -3.16 9.81
CA SER A 172 -10.93 -4.04 10.35
C SER A 172 -12.32 -3.46 10.14
N GLU A 173 -12.47 -2.16 10.40
CA GLU A 173 -13.73 -1.42 10.25
C GLU A 173 -14.13 -1.31 8.78
N MET A 174 -13.25 -0.79 7.92
CA MET A 174 -13.55 -0.59 6.51
C MET A 174 -13.84 -1.91 5.77
N CYS A 175 -13.06 -2.96 6.04
CA CYS A 175 -13.26 -4.24 5.38
C CYS A 175 -14.32 -5.13 6.06
N MET A 176 -14.99 -4.62 7.11
CA MET A 176 -16.04 -5.31 7.86
C MET A 176 -15.63 -6.74 8.27
N ILE A 177 -14.44 -6.85 8.85
CA ILE A 177 -13.85 -8.11 9.29
C ILE A 177 -13.21 -7.94 10.66
N ASP A 178 -13.49 -8.87 11.57
CA ASP A 178 -12.90 -8.88 12.89
C ASP A 178 -11.37 -9.01 12.81
N LYS A 179 -10.66 -8.26 13.66
CA LYS A 179 -9.19 -8.26 13.67
C LYS A 179 -8.57 -9.65 13.79
N ASP A 180 -9.10 -10.50 14.64
CA ASP A 180 -8.59 -11.86 14.87
C ASP A 180 -8.67 -12.76 13.62
N LYS A 181 -9.48 -12.39 12.63
CA LYS A 181 -9.59 -13.08 11.33
C LYS A 181 -8.66 -12.51 10.26
N ILE A 182 -8.02 -11.36 10.50
CA ILE A 182 -7.05 -10.78 9.57
C ILE A 182 -5.68 -11.41 9.85
N GLN A 183 -5.12 -12.06 8.83
CA GLN A 183 -3.77 -12.62 8.92
C GLN A 183 -2.75 -11.52 8.64
N LEU A 184 -1.75 -11.39 9.53
CA LEU A 184 -0.70 -10.40 9.39
C LEU A 184 0.55 -11.00 8.72
N GLY A 185 1.21 -10.21 7.90
CA GLY A 185 2.51 -10.53 7.30
C GLY A 185 3.39 -9.29 7.20
N ILE A 186 4.65 -9.48 6.79
CA ILE A 186 5.59 -8.38 6.52
C ILE A 186 5.69 -8.25 5.00
N ASP A 187 5.40 -7.06 4.46
CA ASP A 187 5.54 -6.78 3.03
C ASP A 187 7.01 -6.50 2.64
N GLY A 188 7.31 -6.44 1.34
CA GLY A 188 8.65 -6.14 0.84
C GLY A 188 9.20 -4.76 1.21
N CYS A 189 8.35 -3.85 1.71
CA CYS A 189 8.73 -2.56 2.28
C CYS A 189 8.86 -2.58 3.82
N SER A 190 8.90 -3.75 4.43
CA SER A 190 8.97 -3.97 5.89
C SER A 190 7.71 -3.61 6.68
N ALA A 191 6.71 -2.97 6.07
CA ALA A 191 5.46 -2.64 6.73
C ALA A 191 4.54 -3.87 6.90
N ILE A 192 3.63 -3.78 7.87
CA ILE A 192 2.60 -4.79 8.09
C ILE A 192 1.68 -4.89 6.87
N ASN A 193 1.34 -6.11 6.51
CA ASN A 193 0.44 -6.48 5.43
C ASN A 193 -0.73 -7.30 5.99
N PHE A 194 -1.87 -7.20 5.33
CA PHE A 194 -3.15 -7.72 5.82
C PHE A 194 -3.70 -8.70 4.79
N ALA A 195 -3.92 -9.93 5.22
CA ALA A 195 -4.56 -10.98 4.44
C ALA A 195 -5.96 -11.23 4.96
N MET A 196 -6.93 -11.19 4.05
CA MET A 196 -8.35 -11.37 4.31
C MET A 196 -9.05 -11.92 3.05
N PRO A 197 -10.30 -12.37 3.15
CA PRO A 197 -11.08 -12.76 1.98
C PRO A 197 -11.19 -11.63 0.94
N LEU A 198 -11.15 -11.97 -0.35
CA LEU A 198 -11.28 -10.97 -1.44
C LEU A 198 -12.58 -10.17 -1.34
N TYR A 199 -13.68 -10.80 -0.90
CA TYR A 199 -14.94 -10.14 -0.62
C TYR A 199 -14.77 -8.97 0.36
N ASN A 200 -14.11 -9.19 1.51
CA ASN A 200 -13.91 -8.15 2.52
C ASN A 200 -13.02 -7.03 2.01
N ALA A 201 -11.94 -7.36 1.29
CA ALA A 201 -11.06 -6.38 0.69
C ALA A 201 -11.78 -5.52 -0.37
N ALA A 202 -12.64 -6.14 -1.18
CA ALA A 202 -13.45 -5.45 -2.18
C ALA A 202 -14.51 -4.57 -1.53
N PHE A 203 -15.17 -5.05 -0.46
CA PHE A 203 -16.16 -4.27 0.26
C PHE A 203 -15.56 -3.02 0.91
N GLY A 204 -14.37 -3.12 1.51
CA GLY A 204 -13.72 -1.94 2.08
C GLY A 204 -13.38 -0.85 1.06
N MET A 205 -13.27 -1.19 -0.23
CA MET A 205 -13.04 -0.23 -1.31
C MET A 205 -14.32 0.37 -1.92
N ALA A 206 -15.50 -0.16 -1.59
CA ALA A 206 -16.76 0.18 -2.25
C ALA A 206 -17.46 1.40 -1.64
#